data_AF-A0A3D3DRJ3-F1
#
_entry.id   AF-A0A3D3DRJ3-F1
#
_cell.length_a   1.000
_cell.length_b   1.000
_cell.length_c   1.000
_cell.angle_alpha   90.00
_cell.angle_beta   90.00
_cell.angle_gamma   90.00
#
_symmetry.space_group_name_H-M   'P 1'
#
loop_
_entity.id
_entity.type
_entity.pdbx_description
1 polymer ?
#
loop_
_entity_poly.entity_id
_entity_poly.type
_entity_poly.pdbx_seq_one_letter_code
_entity_poly.pdbx_strand_id
1 'polypeptide(L)'
;MLRSLMKVSGFTAISRVLGFLRDILIARYLGSGLLGDAFFSAFRFPNLFRRIFGEGAFNAAFVPMFGRRLEKDGKEEAMRFASNAFSSLSVALLILTAAAIPCMPWIMGVVVPGFKAKVEMAPEVGQYESFDVEINGASDIYFTKPDVGSVSIVRLRFIEANERQFTFSNALRFWQTGNRGDAVPLSAVIQDFDKQEQEKALHGSDAAKGMLMGVSEGSNLDELLLFDNEQLHIRLPDGHNYGWLEGEVTTRNTFAPEQSLKIYCNDPKTFELTVTLSQITFCYLLFMALVAHLSGVLNTFKIFGIPAAAPILLNVVFLIGLAVFVHWMDSGAPAHVLAWCVAIAGLLQFIMLYGACCKNGYEYALRAAADERG
;
A
#
# COMPACT_ATOMS: atom_id res chain seq x y z
N MET A 1 -6.24 18.45 36.64
CA MET A 1 -5.17 17.94 35.75
C MET A 1 -4.98 16.42 35.85
N LEU A 2 -4.86 15.82 37.05
CA LEU A 2 -4.64 14.37 37.17
C LEU A 2 -5.76 13.50 36.54
N ARG A 3 -7.03 13.84 36.76
CA ARG A 3 -8.19 13.12 36.16
C ARG A 3 -8.24 13.21 34.63
N SER A 4 -7.80 14.33 34.03
CA SER A 4 -7.77 14.47 32.57
C SER A 4 -6.59 13.72 31.96
N LEU A 5 -5.43 13.74 32.62
CA LEU A 5 -4.25 12.96 32.24
C LEU A 5 -4.55 11.46 32.26
N MET A 6 -5.14 10.95 33.35
CA MET A 6 -5.52 9.52 33.46
C MET A 6 -6.51 9.08 32.37
N LYS A 7 -7.45 9.97 31.98
CA LYS A 7 -8.38 9.68 30.87
C LYS A 7 -7.67 9.59 29.52
N VAL A 8 -6.76 10.52 29.23
CA VAL A 8 -5.99 10.52 27.97
C VAL A 8 -5.08 9.31 27.88
N SER A 9 -4.37 8.97 28.96
CA SER A 9 -3.50 7.79 29.00
C SER A 9 -4.30 6.50 28.86
N GLY A 10 -5.47 6.41 29.52
CA GLY A 10 -6.38 5.28 29.40
C GLY A 10 -6.89 5.09 27.97
N PHE A 11 -7.37 6.14 27.31
CA PHE A 11 -7.81 6.07 25.92
C PHE A 11 -6.69 5.72 24.95
N THR A 12 -5.48 6.24 25.19
CA THR A 12 -4.31 5.89 24.38
C THR A 12 -3.96 4.42 24.53
N ALA A 13 -3.95 3.88 25.75
CA ALA A 13 -3.70 2.46 26.01
C ALA A 13 -4.75 1.56 25.35
N ILE A 14 -6.04 1.89 25.50
CA ILE A 14 -7.14 1.16 24.85
C ILE A 14 -6.98 1.17 23.33
N SER A 15 -6.67 2.33 22.74
CA SER A 15 -6.43 2.42 21.30
C SER A 15 -5.25 1.54 20.86
N ARG A 16 -4.16 1.49 21.62
CA ARG A 16 -3.00 0.63 21.29
C ARG A 16 -3.37 -0.85 21.31
N VAL A 17 -4.14 -1.29 22.31
CA VAL A 17 -4.61 -2.68 22.40
C VAL A 17 -5.55 -3.02 21.24
N LEU A 18 -6.54 -2.16 20.95
CA LEU A 18 -7.45 -2.38 19.83
C LEU A 18 -6.73 -2.32 18.48
N GLY A 19 -5.73 -1.46 18.34
CA GLY A 19 -4.90 -1.36 17.14
C GLY A 19 -4.08 -2.64 16.92
N PHE A 20 -3.51 -3.19 17.99
CA PHE A 20 -2.82 -4.47 17.94
C PHE A 20 -3.75 -5.63 17.53
N LEU A 21 -4.95 -5.71 18.12
CA LEU A 21 -5.96 -6.70 17.73
C LEU A 21 -6.37 -6.55 16.25
N ARG A 22 -6.58 -5.32 15.80
CA ARG A 22 -6.87 -5.02 14.40
C ARG A 22 -5.75 -5.55 13.50
N ASP A 23 -4.50 -5.25 13.83
CA ASP A 23 -3.35 -5.64 13.00
C ASP A 23 -3.21 -7.17 12.92
N ILE A 24 -3.46 -7.90 14.02
CA ILE A 24 -3.54 -9.37 14.01
C ILE A 24 -4.62 -9.87 13.05
N LEU A 25 -5.82 -9.29 13.10
CA LEU A 25 -6.92 -9.72 12.25
C LEU A 25 -6.66 -9.37 10.78
N ILE A 26 -6.13 -8.19 10.47
CA ILE A 26 -5.74 -7.82 9.11
C ILE A 26 -4.71 -8.82 8.59
N ALA A 27 -3.67 -9.13 9.37
CA ALA A 27 -2.66 -10.11 8.97
C ALA A 27 -3.25 -11.50 8.73
N ARG A 28 -4.21 -11.93 9.56
CA ARG A 28 -4.91 -13.21 9.39
C ARG A 28 -5.77 -13.27 8.13
N TYR A 29 -6.47 -12.18 7.77
CA TYR A 29 -7.43 -12.18 6.67
C TYR A 29 -6.83 -11.76 5.32
N LEU A 30 -5.85 -10.86 5.31
CA LEU A 30 -5.18 -10.43 4.08
C LEU A 30 -3.92 -11.24 3.78
N GLY A 31 -3.25 -11.75 4.81
CA GLY A 31 -1.97 -12.44 4.67
C GLY A 31 -0.88 -11.56 4.07
N SER A 32 0.16 -12.21 3.55
CA SER A 32 1.28 -11.60 2.82
C SER A 32 1.16 -11.77 1.29
N GLY A 33 -0.05 -12.01 0.78
CA GLY A 33 -0.30 -12.16 -0.66
C GLY A 33 -0.75 -10.85 -1.31
N LEU A 34 -1.19 -10.95 -2.57
CA LEU A 34 -1.71 -9.85 -3.42
C LEU A 34 -2.56 -8.83 -2.65
N LEU A 35 -3.54 -9.30 -1.87
CA LEU A 35 -4.50 -8.44 -1.16
C LEU A 35 -3.82 -7.62 -0.06
N GLY A 36 -2.91 -8.25 0.69
CA GLY A 36 -2.11 -7.60 1.73
C GLY A 36 -1.20 -6.53 1.15
N ASP A 37 -0.42 -6.90 0.13
CA ASP A 37 0.51 -6.00 -0.55
C ASP A 37 -0.19 -4.78 -1.11
N ALA A 38 -1.33 -4.98 -1.78
CA ALA A 38 -2.10 -3.88 -2.35
C ALA A 38 -2.67 -2.95 -1.27
N PHE A 39 -3.29 -3.52 -0.23
CA PHE A 39 -3.90 -2.73 0.84
C PHE A 39 -2.88 -1.91 1.62
N PHE A 40 -1.79 -2.53 2.08
CA PHE A 40 -0.78 -1.81 2.87
C PHE A 40 -0.05 -0.76 2.03
N SER A 41 0.18 -1.03 0.74
CA SER A 41 0.72 -0.06 -0.20
C SER A 41 -0.20 1.14 -0.40
N ALA A 42 -1.49 0.90 -0.61
CA ALA A 42 -2.50 1.96 -0.71
C ALA A 42 -2.58 2.79 0.57
N PHE A 43 -2.53 2.14 1.73
CA PHE A 43 -2.67 2.78 3.03
C PHE A 43 -1.44 3.62 3.46
N ARG A 44 -0.32 3.59 2.71
CA ARG A 44 0.85 4.44 2.99
C ARG A 44 0.51 5.93 2.90
N PHE A 45 -0.29 6.33 1.92
CA PHE A 45 -0.66 7.73 1.71
C PHE A 45 -1.48 8.30 2.86
N PRO A 46 -2.62 7.70 3.24
CA PRO A 46 -3.35 8.06 4.46
C PRO A 46 -2.44 8.26 5.68
N ASN A 47 -1.50 7.34 5.89
CA ASN A 47 -0.58 7.40 7.03
C ASN A 47 0.43 8.55 6.94
N LEU A 48 1.00 8.80 5.76
CA LEU A 48 1.93 9.91 5.55
C LEU A 48 1.25 11.25 5.87
N PHE A 49 0.04 11.46 5.36
CA PHE A 49 -0.70 12.69 5.59
C PHE A 49 -1.19 12.83 7.03
N ARG A 50 -1.65 11.73 7.65
CA ARG A 50 -1.94 11.70 9.09
C ARG A 50 -0.73 12.18 9.90
N ARG A 51 0.48 11.76 9.54
CA ARG A 51 1.71 12.19 10.21
C ARG A 51 2.00 13.68 9.97
N ILE A 52 1.78 14.20 8.76
CA ILE A 52 2.04 15.62 8.42
C ILE A 52 1.05 16.56 9.12
N PHE A 53 -0.25 16.26 9.09
CA PHE A 53 -1.29 17.16 9.59
C PHE A 53 -1.63 16.91 11.07
N GLY A 54 -1.68 15.64 11.49
CA GLY A 54 -2.04 15.25 12.85
C GLY A 54 -0.94 15.50 13.87
N GLU A 55 0.24 14.93 13.62
CA GLU A 55 1.39 15.00 14.53
C GLU A 55 2.45 16.01 14.08
N GLY A 56 2.37 16.47 12.84
CA GLY A 56 3.44 17.19 12.15
C GLY A 56 3.25 18.70 12.08
N ALA A 57 3.75 19.28 10.98
CA ALA A 57 3.99 20.71 10.82
C ALA A 57 2.73 21.59 11.00
N PHE A 58 1.56 21.12 10.57
CA PHE A 58 0.32 21.91 10.69
C PHE A 58 -0.03 22.18 12.15
N ASN A 59 -0.17 21.15 12.97
CA ASN A 59 -0.54 21.30 14.37
C ASN A 59 0.55 22.02 15.18
N ALA A 60 1.83 21.79 14.87
CA ALA A 60 2.95 22.49 15.48
C ALA A 60 2.92 24.01 15.23
N ALA A 61 2.44 24.46 14.07
CA ALA A 61 2.31 25.88 13.74
C ALA A 61 0.97 26.48 14.20
N PHE A 62 -0.12 25.74 14.02
CA PHE A 62 -1.48 26.21 14.29
C PHE A 62 -1.73 26.44 15.78
N VAL A 63 -1.40 25.47 16.65
CA VAL A 63 -1.73 25.52 18.08
C VAL A 63 -1.11 26.74 18.78
N PRO A 64 0.20 27.06 18.60
CA PRO A 64 0.78 28.26 19.20
C PRO A 64 0.16 29.57 18.67
N MET A 65 -0.17 29.63 17.38
CA MET A 65 -0.77 30.83 16.77
C MET A 65 -2.20 31.05 17.27
N PHE A 66 -2.99 29.99 17.32
CA PHE A 66 -4.34 30.00 17.88
C PHE A 66 -4.31 30.38 19.38
N GLY A 67 -3.40 29.78 20.16
CA GLY A 67 -3.21 30.10 21.58
C GLY A 67 -2.83 31.56 21.82
N ARG A 68 -1.92 32.13 21.02
CA ARG A 68 -1.55 33.55 21.11
C ARG A 68 -2.72 34.48 20.84
N ARG A 69 -3.53 34.20 19.80
CA ARG A 69 -4.74 34.98 19.52
C ARG A 69 -5.77 34.82 20.64
N LEU A 70 -5.90 33.63 21.21
CA LEU A 70 -6.81 33.38 22.32
C LEU A 70 -6.43 34.20 23.56
N GLU A 71 -5.13 34.32 23.86
CA GLU A 71 -4.63 35.11 24.99
C GLU A 71 -4.70 36.62 24.73
N LYS A 72 -4.36 37.08 23.52
CA LYS A 72 -4.22 38.51 23.20
C LYS A 72 -5.53 39.16 22.74
N ASP A 73 -6.23 38.50 21.83
CA ASP A 73 -7.37 39.06 21.09
C ASP A 73 -8.72 38.46 21.54
N GLY A 74 -8.67 37.48 22.45
CA GLY A 74 -9.84 36.85 23.05
C GLY A 74 -10.41 35.67 22.26
N LYS A 75 -11.44 35.03 22.83
CA LYS A 75 -12.03 33.80 22.29
C LYS A 75 -12.63 33.99 20.90
N GLU A 76 -13.34 35.10 20.68
CA GLU A 76 -14.05 35.34 19.42
C GLU A 76 -13.09 35.47 18.24
N GLU A 77 -12.03 36.27 18.39
CA GLU A 77 -11.03 36.47 17.34
C GLU A 77 -10.20 35.21 17.08
N ALA A 78 -9.86 34.45 18.14
CA ALA A 78 -9.21 33.16 17.99
C ALA A 78 -10.09 32.16 17.22
N MET A 79 -11.38 32.07 17.55
CA MET A 79 -12.31 31.20 16.83
C MET A 79 -12.56 31.65 15.39
N ARG A 80 -12.50 32.96 15.10
CA ARG A 80 -12.52 33.48 13.72
C ARG A 80 -11.30 33.01 12.95
N PHE A 81 -10.12 33.09 13.55
CA PHE A 81 -8.89 32.54 12.97
C PHE A 81 -8.97 31.03 12.71
N ALA A 82 -9.45 30.25 13.70
CA ALA A 82 -9.65 28.82 13.52
C ALA A 82 -10.66 28.53 12.41
N SER A 83 -11.74 29.30 12.31
CA SER A 83 -12.75 29.13 11.25
C SER A 83 -12.19 29.41 9.86
N ASN A 84 -11.45 30.52 9.69
CA ASN A 84 -10.80 30.84 8.41
C ASN A 84 -9.77 29.76 8.03
N ALA A 85 -8.97 29.29 9.01
CA ALA A 85 -8.02 28.20 8.80
C ALA A 85 -8.72 26.89 8.43
N PHE A 86 -9.83 26.55 9.10
CA PHE A 86 -10.62 25.36 8.81
C PHE A 86 -11.24 25.42 7.41
N SER A 87 -11.84 26.55 7.03
CA SER A 87 -12.47 26.72 5.71
C SER A 87 -11.43 26.69 4.58
N SER A 88 -10.32 27.41 4.73
CA SER A 88 -9.24 27.39 3.74
C SER A 88 -8.61 26.00 3.60
N LEU A 89 -8.34 25.32 4.72
CA LEU A 89 -7.84 23.94 4.74
C LEU A 89 -8.84 22.98 4.08
N SER A 90 -10.14 23.09 4.39
CA SER A 90 -11.19 22.25 3.80
C SER A 90 -11.25 22.39 2.29
N VAL A 91 -11.24 23.62 1.77
CA VAL A 91 -11.28 23.88 0.32
C VAL A 91 -10.01 23.35 -0.35
N ALA A 92 -8.83 23.61 0.22
CA ALA A 92 -7.57 23.13 -0.32
C ALA A 92 -7.53 21.59 -0.37
N LEU A 93 -7.99 20.92 0.69
CA LEU A 93 -8.05 19.46 0.76
C LEU A 93 -9.10 18.85 -0.17
N LEU A 94 -10.24 19.51 -0.36
CA LEU A 94 -11.26 19.08 -1.31
C LEU A 94 -10.72 19.15 -2.75
N ILE A 95 -10.07 20.25 -3.13
CA ILE A 95 -9.44 20.40 -4.44
C ILE A 95 -8.35 19.34 -4.63
N LEU A 96 -7.47 19.18 -3.63
CA LEU A 96 -6.42 18.17 -3.65
C LEU A 96 -6.99 16.75 -3.80
N THR A 97 -8.03 16.42 -3.03
CA THR A 97 -8.69 15.11 -3.07
C THR A 97 -9.34 14.87 -4.44
N ALA A 98 -10.11 15.84 -4.95
CA ALA A 98 -10.77 15.75 -6.25
C ALA A 98 -9.77 15.62 -7.42
N ALA A 99 -8.61 16.28 -7.33
CA ALA A 99 -7.55 16.16 -8.33
C ALA A 99 -6.75 14.85 -8.20
N ALA A 100 -6.48 14.41 -6.98
CA ALA A 100 -5.64 13.24 -6.73
C ALA A 100 -6.33 11.92 -7.10
N ILE A 101 -7.64 11.77 -6.85
CA ILE A 101 -8.40 10.55 -7.15
C ILE A 101 -8.26 10.10 -8.62
N PRO A 102 -8.54 10.94 -9.64
CA PRO A 102 -8.33 10.55 -11.04
C PRO A 102 -6.84 10.41 -11.35
N CYS A 103 -5.96 11.11 -10.63
CA CYS A 103 -4.52 11.00 -10.82
C CYS A 103 -3.86 9.79 -10.12
N MET A 104 -4.63 8.99 -9.36
CA MET A 104 -4.09 7.86 -8.59
C MET A 104 -3.28 6.85 -9.39
N PRO A 105 -3.63 6.48 -10.65
CA PRO A 105 -2.81 5.56 -11.44
C PRO A 105 -1.37 6.06 -11.63
N TRP A 106 -1.19 7.35 -11.94
CA TRP A 106 0.15 7.93 -12.09
C TRP A 106 0.87 8.08 -10.75
N ILE A 107 0.14 8.49 -9.71
CA ILE A 107 0.67 8.65 -8.35
C ILE A 107 1.20 7.30 -7.83
N MET A 108 0.39 6.23 -7.88
CA MET A 108 0.81 4.89 -7.47
C MET A 108 1.90 4.35 -8.39
N GLY A 109 1.90 4.73 -9.67
CA GLY A 109 2.97 4.36 -10.59
C GLY A 109 4.36 4.90 -10.21
N VAL A 110 4.43 5.94 -9.38
CA VAL A 110 5.66 6.51 -8.82
C VAL A 110 5.93 5.99 -7.40
N VAL A 111 4.88 5.75 -6.61
CA VAL A 111 5.03 5.34 -5.19
C VAL A 111 5.26 3.84 -5.02
N VAL A 112 4.69 3.02 -5.89
CA VAL A 112 4.89 1.58 -5.91
C VAL A 112 5.35 1.10 -7.29
N PRO A 113 6.52 1.58 -7.78
CA PRO A 113 7.04 1.15 -9.07
C PRO A 113 7.33 -0.36 -9.11
N GLY A 114 7.50 -1.00 -7.95
CA GLY A 114 7.72 -2.44 -7.83
C GLY A 114 6.55 -3.33 -8.26
N PHE A 115 5.33 -2.79 -8.43
CA PHE A 115 4.19 -3.55 -8.96
C PHE A 115 4.05 -3.45 -10.49
N LYS A 116 4.89 -2.65 -11.16
CA LYS A 116 4.92 -2.61 -12.63
C LYS A 116 5.74 -3.77 -13.17
N ALA A 117 5.53 -4.10 -14.44
CA ALA A 117 6.39 -5.02 -15.16
C ALA A 117 7.85 -4.55 -15.08
N LYS A 118 8.74 -5.47 -14.73
CA LYS A 118 10.19 -5.23 -14.71
C LYS A 118 10.78 -5.30 -16.11
N VAL A 119 10.19 -6.14 -16.94
CA VAL A 119 10.57 -6.33 -18.34
C VAL A 119 9.30 -6.37 -19.17
N GLU A 120 9.32 -5.63 -20.27
CA GLU A 120 8.32 -5.69 -21.34
C GLU A 120 9.07 -5.88 -22.65
N MET A 121 8.80 -6.97 -23.37
CA MET A 121 9.47 -7.26 -24.65
C MET A 121 8.50 -7.89 -25.65
N ALA A 122 8.72 -7.64 -26.94
CA ALA A 122 7.96 -8.23 -28.03
C ALA A 122 8.95 -9.01 -28.91
N PRO A 123 9.24 -10.29 -28.56
CA PRO A 123 10.32 -11.02 -29.20
C PRO A 123 10.05 -11.24 -30.68
N GLU A 124 11.08 -11.14 -31.52
CA GLU A 124 10.97 -11.43 -32.94
C GLU A 124 10.80 -12.95 -33.21
N VAL A 125 10.01 -13.28 -34.23
CA VAL A 125 9.70 -14.68 -34.57
C VAL A 125 10.98 -15.45 -34.91
N GLY A 126 11.22 -16.54 -34.18
CA GLY A 126 12.37 -17.41 -34.37
C GLY A 126 13.71 -16.85 -33.86
N GLN A 127 13.72 -15.70 -33.19
CA GLN A 127 14.92 -15.18 -32.51
C GLN A 127 14.87 -15.45 -31.01
N TYR A 128 16.05 -15.59 -30.41
CA TYR A 128 16.20 -15.69 -28.96
C TYR A 128 16.58 -14.32 -28.41
N GLU A 129 15.72 -13.76 -27.57
CA GLU A 129 15.96 -12.51 -26.87
C GLU A 129 16.22 -12.78 -25.39
N SER A 130 17.35 -12.30 -24.88
CA SER A 130 17.75 -12.47 -23.49
C SER A 130 17.05 -11.46 -22.57
N PHE A 131 16.66 -11.90 -21.38
CA PHE A 131 16.16 -11.04 -20.33
C PHE A 131 16.91 -11.24 -19.02
N ASP A 132 16.83 -10.21 -18.20
CA ASP A 132 17.50 -10.11 -16.91
C ASP A 132 16.61 -9.28 -15.98
N VAL A 133 16.14 -9.91 -14.91
CA VAL A 133 15.16 -9.34 -13.98
C VAL A 133 15.74 -9.39 -12.58
N GLU A 134 15.75 -8.25 -11.89
CA GLU A 134 16.08 -8.20 -10.46
C GLU A 134 14.90 -8.74 -9.63
N ILE A 135 15.15 -9.78 -8.84
CA ILE A 135 14.17 -10.53 -8.04
C ILE A 135 14.48 -10.51 -6.54
N ASN A 136 15.28 -9.54 -6.09
CA ASN A 136 15.70 -9.38 -4.70
C ASN A 136 14.50 -9.37 -3.74
N GLY A 137 14.34 -10.44 -2.95
CA GLY A 137 13.27 -10.58 -1.97
C GLY A 137 11.87 -10.79 -2.55
N ALA A 138 11.75 -11.13 -3.83
CA ALA A 138 10.48 -11.49 -4.45
C ALA A 138 10.05 -12.89 -3.98
N SER A 139 8.79 -13.07 -3.57
CA SER A 139 8.24 -14.40 -3.29
C SER A 139 7.74 -15.11 -4.54
N ASP A 140 7.34 -14.34 -5.55
CA ASP A 140 6.63 -14.83 -6.73
C ASP A 140 7.08 -14.06 -7.97
N ILE A 141 7.18 -14.79 -9.07
CA ILE A 141 7.50 -14.24 -10.39
C ILE A 141 6.40 -14.64 -11.36
N TYR A 142 5.92 -13.67 -12.13
CA TYR A 142 4.84 -13.88 -13.08
C TYR A 142 5.29 -13.49 -14.48
N PHE A 143 5.09 -14.42 -15.41
CA PHE A 143 5.19 -14.16 -16.84
C PHE A 143 3.78 -14.11 -17.39
N THR A 144 3.45 -12.98 -18.02
CA THR A 144 2.16 -12.78 -18.66
C THR A 144 2.39 -12.53 -20.13
N LYS A 145 1.68 -13.27 -20.98
CA LYS A 145 1.67 -13.04 -22.42
C LYS A 145 0.30 -12.53 -22.89
N PRO A 146 0.22 -11.90 -24.08
CA PRO A 146 -1.03 -11.44 -24.69
C PRO A 146 -1.83 -12.55 -25.37
N ASP A 147 -3.09 -12.25 -25.69
CA ASP A 147 -4.19 -13.20 -25.95
C ASP A 147 -3.98 -14.24 -27.06
N VAL A 148 -3.03 -14.04 -27.98
CA VAL A 148 -2.79 -14.95 -29.11
C VAL A 148 -1.29 -15.17 -29.25
N GLY A 149 -0.84 -16.43 -29.17
CA GLY A 149 0.59 -16.71 -29.20
C GLY A 149 1.01 -17.99 -28.50
N SER A 150 2.24 -18.43 -28.77
CA SER A 150 3.00 -19.24 -27.83
C SER A 150 4.35 -18.58 -27.59
N VAL A 151 4.77 -18.56 -26.33
CA VAL A 151 6.08 -18.07 -25.92
C VAL A 151 6.83 -19.24 -25.29
N SER A 152 8.02 -19.53 -25.80
CA SER A 152 8.95 -20.47 -25.16
C SER A 152 9.94 -19.67 -24.32
N ILE A 153 10.00 -19.96 -23.03
CA ILE A 153 11.05 -19.48 -22.13
C ILE A 153 12.10 -20.57 -22.02
N VAL A 154 13.33 -20.27 -22.38
CA VAL A 154 14.45 -21.23 -22.37
C VAL A 154 15.61 -20.74 -21.53
N ARG A 155 16.44 -21.68 -21.07
CA ARG A 155 17.69 -21.41 -20.34
C ARG A 155 17.49 -20.54 -19.09
N LEU A 156 16.38 -20.76 -18.38
CA LEU A 156 16.05 -20.02 -17.16
C LEU A 156 17.04 -20.36 -16.04
N ARG A 157 17.67 -19.33 -15.46
CA ARG A 157 18.67 -19.45 -14.39
C ARG A 157 18.45 -18.38 -13.33
N PHE A 158 18.59 -18.78 -12.07
CA PHE A 158 18.61 -17.89 -10.92
C PHE A 158 20.05 -17.53 -10.57
N ILE A 159 20.32 -16.27 -10.29
CA ILE A 159 21.65 -15.81 -9.91
C ILE A 159 21.61 -15.44 -8.43
N GLU A 160 22.48 -16.04 -7.63
CA GLU A 160 22.61 -15.70 -6.22
C GLU A 160 23.16 -14.28 -6.02
N ALA A 161 22.68 -13.59 -4.99
CA ALA A 161 23.22 -12.32 -4.56
C ALA A 161 24.45 -12.55 -3.66
N ASN A 162 25.66 -12.29 -4.19
CA ASN A 162 26.87 -12.27 -3.35
C ASN A 162 26.87 -11.02 -2.44
N GLU A 163 27.74 -11.02 -1.42
CA GLU A 163 27.81 -9.96 -0.40
C GLU A 163 27.69 -8.53 -0.97
N ARG A 164 26.84 -7.73 -0.33
CA ARG A 164 26.47 -6.37 -0.73
C ARG A 164 27.69 -5.45 -0.73
N GLN A 165 28.22 -5.10 -1.89
CA GLN A 165 29.11 -3.95 -2.01
C GLN A 165 28.27 -2.68 -2.25
N PHE A 166 28.28 -1.77 -1.28
CA PHE A 166 27.76 -0.42 -1.46
C PHE A 166 28.76 0.41 -2.28
N THR A 167 28.56 0.50 -3.59
CA THR A 167 29.36 1.37 -4.46
C THR A 167 28.74 2.76 -4.52
N PHE A 168 29.39 3.74 -3.90
CA PHE A 168 29.08 5.15 -4.10
C PHE A 168 29.63 5.61 -5.46
N SER A 169 28.75 5.83 -6.45
CA SER A 169 29.13 6.50 -7.70
C SER A 169 28.70 7.98 -7.65
N ASN A 170 29.54 8.87 -8.19
CA ASN A 170 29.41 10.33 -8.14
C ASN A 170 28.26 10.93 -8.99
N ALA A 171 27.32 10.11 -9.47
CA ALA A 171 26.11 10.57 -10.13
C ALA A 171 24.90 10.14 -9.28
N LEU A 172 23.89 11.01 -9.13
CA LEU A 172 22.59 10.72 -8.49
C LEU A 172 21.87 9.53 -9.15
N ARG A 173 22.36 8.32 -8.93
CA ARG A 173 21.83 7.04 -9.40
C ARG A 173 22.07 6.03 -8.28
N PHE A 174 21.06 5.87 -7.43
CA PHE A 174 21.03 4.85 -6.39
C PHE A 174 20.64 3.50 -7.02
N TRP A 175 21.57 2.85 -7.72
CA TRP A 175 21.38 1.46 -8.16
C TRP A 175 22.33 0.57 -7.37
N GLN A 176 21.76 -0.40 -6.64
CA GLN A 176 22.51 -1.47 -5.99
C GLN A 176 23.02 -2.41 -7.08
N THR A 177 24.32 -2.37 -7.40
CA THR A 177 24.96 -3.41 -8.21
C THR A 177 25.60 -4.38 -7.24
N GLY A 178 24.82 -5.37 -6.77
CA GLY A 178 25.42 -6.51 -6.07
C GLY A 178 26.30 -7.29 -7.04
N ASN A 179 27.40 -7.87 -6.54
CA ASN A 179 28.15 -8.82 -7.35
C ASN A 179 27.25 -10.03 -7.64
N ARG A 180 27.18 -10.44 -8.91
CA ARG A 180 26.47 -11.66 -9.31
C ARG A 180 27.23 -12.88 -8.78
N GLY A 181 26.53 -13.71 -8.03
CA GLY A 181 27.03 -14.99 -7.54
C GLY A 181 26.84 -16.10 -8.56
N ASP A 182 26.72 -17.32 -8.06
CA ASP A 182 26.62 -18.51 -8.90
C ASP A 182 25.27 -18.57 -9.61
N ALA A 183 25.30 -19.12 -10.84
CA ALA A 183 24.11 -19.36 -11.64
C ALA A 183 23.51 -20.73 -11.30
N VAL A 184 22.32 -20.73 -10.72
CA VAL A 184 21.57 -21.89 -10.29
C VAL A 184 20.48 -22.23 -11.34
N PRO A 185 20.49 -23.43 -11.93
CA PRO A 185 19.46 -23.81 -12.91
C PRO A 185 18.10 -24.02 -12.23
N LEU A 186 17.01 -23.80 -12.97
CA LEU A 186 15.63 -23.97 -12.47
C LEU A 186 15.41 -25.34 -11.81
N SER A 187 15.98 -26.41 -12.36
CA SER A 187 15.87 -27.77 -11.81
C SER A 187 16.43 -27.91 -10.39
N ALA A 188 17.53 -27.23 -10.08
CA ALA A 188 18.10 -27.23 -8.73
C ALA A 188 17.21 -26.44 -7.75
N VAL A 189 16.65 -25.31 -8.19
CA VAL A 189 15.72 -24.51 -7.36
C VAL A 189 14.46 -25.30 -7.01
N ILE A 190 13.91 -26.06 -7.97
CA ILE A 190 12.75 -26.94 -7.75
C ILE A 190 13.05 -28.01 -6.71
N GLN A 191 14.26 -28.61 -6.73
CA GLN A 191 14.66 -29.61 -5.74
C GLN A 191 14.75 -29.03 -4.33
N ASP A 192 15.27 -27.80 -4.19
CA ASP A 192 15.36 -27.14 -2.89
C ASP A 192 13.98 -26.69 -2.38
N PHE A 193 13.09 -26.26 -3.28
CA PHE A 193 11.69 -25.97 -2.94
C PHE A 193 10.98 -27.22 -2.38
N ASP A 194 11.16 -28.37 -3.01
CA ASP A 194 10.56 -29.64 -2.57
C ASP A 194 11.05 -30.08 -1.20
N LYS A 195 12.37 -29.96 -0.91
CA LYS A 195 12.90 -30.24 0.43
C LYS A 195 12.21 -29.40 1.49
N GLN A 196 12.02 -28.09 1.23
CA GLN A 196 11.34 -27.19 2.16
C GLN A 196 9.86 -27.54 2.34
N GLU A 197 9.15 -27.90 1.26
CA GLU A 197 7.74 -28.30 1.33
C GLU A 197 7.57 -29.65 2.04
N GLN A 198 8.43 -30.64 1.80
CA GLN A 198 8.41 -31.93 2.51
C GLN A 198 8.70 -31.79 4.01
N GLU A 199 9.55 -30.84 4.41
CA GLU A 199 9.78 -30.53 5.83
C GLU A 199 8.56 -29.87 6.49
N LYS A 200 7.74 -29.14 5.71
CA LYS A 200 6.53 -28.44 6.19
C LYS A 200 5.26 -29.28 6.10
N ALA A 201 5.17 -30.19 5.13
CA ALA A 201 3.97 -30.96 4.82
C ALA A 201 4.27 -32.48 4.80
N LEU A 202 3.46 -33.25 5.51
CA LEU A 202 3.67 -34.70 5.72
C LEU A 202 3.38 -35.60 4.49
N HIS A 203 3.26 -35.05 3.27
CA HIS A 203 2.87 -35.81 2.08
C HIS A 203 3.68 -35.42 0.83
N GLY A 204 4.10 -36.46 0.08
CA GLY A 204 4.95 -36.36 -1.11
C GLY A 204 4.42 -35.35 -2.12
N SER A 205 5.27 -34.36 -2.42
CA SER A 205 4.96 -33.23 -3.29
C SER A 205 5.52 -33.47 -4.70
N ASP A 206 4.74 -33.04 -5.70
CA ASP A 206 5.23 -32.88 -7.07
C ASP A 206 5.85 -31.49 -7.18
N ALA A 207 7.18 -31.45 -7.01
CA ALA A 207 7.99 -30.24 -6.87
C ALA A 207 7.74 -29.20 -7.97
N ALA A 208 7.65 -29.65 -9.22
CA ALA A 208 7.45 -28.77 -10.37
C ALA A 208 6.04 -28.19 -10.39
N LYS A 209 5.03 -29.00 -10.05
CA LYS A 209 3.62 -28.60 -10.08
C LYS A 209 3.25 -27.60 -8.98
N GLY A 210 3.91 -27.67 -7.82
CA GLY A 210 3.73 -26.71 -6.73
C GLY A 210 4.44 -25.37 -6.95
N MET A 211 5.59 -25.40 -7.65
CA MET A 211 6.39 -24.21 -7.93
C MET A 211 5.99 -23.49 -9.23
N LEU A 212 5.61 -24.24 -10.27
CA LEU A 212 5.29 -23.76 -11.60
C LEU A 212 3.80 -23.98 -11.89
N MET A 213 3.02 -22.90 -11.96
CA MET A 213 1.64 -22.94 -12.42
C MET A 213 1.50 -22.26 -13.78
N GLY A 214 0.65 -22.80 -14.66
CA GLY A 214 0.41 -22.25 -16.01
C GLY A 214 1.37 -22.76 -17.09
N VAL A 215 1.96 -23.95 -16.90
CA VAL A 215 2.77 -24.66 -17.90
C VAL A 215 1.98 -25.84 -18.46
N SER A 216 2.09 -26.11 -19.76
CA SER A 216 1.43 -27.24 -20.42
C SER A 216 2.00 -28.60 -19.99
N GLU A 217 1.13 -29.63 -19.87
CA GLU A 217 1.53 -31.00 -19.57
C GLU A 217 2.53 -31.55 -20.61
N GLY A 218 3.74 -31.92 -20.16
CA GLY A 218 4.79 -32.47 -21.02
C GLY A 218 5.93 -31.51 -21.41
N SER A 219 5.91 -30.27 -20.90
CA SER A 219 6.99 -29.30 -21.12
C SER A 219 8.29 -29.73 -20.42
N ASN A 220 9.46 -29.55 -21.06
CA ASN A 220 10.77 -29.81 -20.45
C ASN A 220 11.18 -28.65 -19.52
N LEU A 221 11.88 -28.92 -18.42
CA LEU A 221 12.37 -27.87 -17.52
C LEU A 221 13.38 -26.91 -18.19
N ASP A 222 14.01 -27.34 -19.28
CA ASP A 222 14.90 -26.48 -20.09
C ASP A 222 14.13 -25.54 -21.04
N GLU A 223 12.87 -25.86 -21.35
CA GLU A 223 11.99 -25.09 -22.23
C GLU A 223 10.55 -25.08 -21.69
N LEU A 224 10.19 -23.98 -21.02
CA LEU A 224 8.85 -23.76 -20.49
C LEU A 224 7.96 -23.12 -21.57
N LEU A 225 6.90 -23.83 -21.94
CA LEU A 225 5.94 -23.39 -22.95
C LEU A 225 4.72 -22.74 -22.30
N LEU A 226 4.43 -21.52 -22.74
CA LEU A 226 3.28 -20.72 -22.35
C LEU A 226 2.30 -20.59 -23.53
N PHE A 227 1.08 -21.09 -23.38
CA PHE A 227 0.02 -21.02 -24.39
C PHE A 227 -1.09 -20.02 -24.01
N ASP A 228 -1.76 -19.44 -25.01
CA ASP A 228 -2.95 -18.57 -24.86
C ASP A 228 -2.93 -17.58 -23.66
N ASN A 229 -4.00 -17.43 -22.89
CA ASN A 229 -4.07 -16.50 -21.75
C ASN A 229 -3.44 -17.09 -20.47
N GLU A 230 -2.60 -18.11 -20.60
CA GLU A 230 -1.93 -18.72 -19.45
C GLU A 230 -0.85 -17.78 -18.89
N GLN A 231 -0.86 -17.65 -17.58
CA GLN A 231 0.13 -16.92 -16.81
C GLN A 231 1.05 -17.95 -16.16
N LEU A 232 2.34 -17.86 -16.44
CA LEU A 232 3.33 -18.68 -15.73
C LEU A 232 3.62 -17.99 -14.41
N HIS A 233 3.35 -18.69 -13.33
CA HIS A 233 3.66 -18.28 -11.98
C HIS A 233 4.75 -19.20 -11.43
N ILE A 234 5.88 -18.60 -11.08
CA ILE A 234 7.00 -19.26 -10.41
C ILE A 234 7.04 -18.78 -8.96
N ARG A 235 6.80 -19.68 -8.02
CA ARG A 235 6.95 -19.40 -6.59
C ARG A 235 8.37 -19.67 -6.13
N LEU A 236 8.97 -18.76 -5.37
CA LEU A 236 10.34 -18.90 -4.89
C LEU A 236 10.39 -19.55 -3.50
N PRO A 237 11.47 -20.29 -3.18
CA PRO A 237 11.69 -20.83 -1.84
C PRO A 237 11.73 -19.73 -0.78
N ASP A 238 11.20 -20.01 0.41
CA ASP A 238 11.22 -19.03 1.49
C ASP A 238 12.67 -18.76 1.93
N GLY A 239 13.02 -17.47 2.07
CA GLY A 239 14.36 -17.07 2.51
C GLY A 239 15.47 -17.27 1.48
N HIS A 240 15.14 -17.46 0.20
CA HIS A 240 16.12 -17.54 -0.88
C HIS A 240 17.05 -16.31 -0.94
N ASN A 241 18.25 -16.49 -1.48
CA ASN A 241 19.23 -15.42 -1.71
C ASN A 241 19.38 -15.06 -3.21
N TYR A 242 18.43 -15.44 -4.06
CA TYR A 242 18.47 -15.09 -5.48
C TYR A 242 18.26 -13.59 -5.68
N GLY A 243 19.18 -12.95 -6.40
CA GLY A 243 19.10 -11.53 -6.74
C GLY A 243 18.61 -11.25 -8.15
N TRP A 244 18.88 -12.16 -9.09
CA TRP A 244 18.49 -12.00 -10.49
C TRP A 244 17.89 -13.28 -11.07
N LEU A 245 17.00 -13.11 -12.04
CA LEU A 245 16.48 -14.15 -12.92
C LEU A 245 16.89 -13.82 -14.35
N GLU A 246 17.61 -14.74 -14.97
CA GLU A 246 18.06 -14.64 -16.36
C GLU A 246 17.40 -15.73 -17.20
N GLY A 247 17.15 -15.44 -18.46
CA GLY A 247 16.66 -16.41 -19.41
C GLY A 247 16.61 -15.86 -20.82
N GLU A 248 16.17 -16.69 -21.75
CA GLU A 248 15.93 -16.29 -23.13
C GLU A 248 14.48 -16.61 -23.50
N VAL A 249 13.93 -15.79 -24.38
CA VAL A 249 12.55 -15.94 -24.87
C VAL A 249 12.59 -16.06 -26.38
N THR A 250 11.79 -16.99 -26.90
CA THR A 250 11.53 -17.10 -28.34
C THR A 250 10.04 -17.30 -28.57
N THR A 251 9.57 -16.88 -29.74
CA THR A 251 8.16 -17.00 -30.14
C THR A 251 8.05 -17.61 -31.53
N ARG A 252 6.97 -18.36 -31.74
CA ARG A 252 6.58 -18.83 -33.07
C ARG A 252 5.61 -17.87 -33.78
N ASN A 253 5.08 -16.88 -33.07
CA ASN A 253 4.02 -16.00 -33.54
C ASN A 253 4.45 -14.53 -33.52
N THR A 254 4.05 -13.77 -34.53
CA THR A 254 4.29 -12.33 -34.58
C THR A 254 3.41 -11.59 -33.58
N PHE A 255 4.01 -10.77 -32.73
CA PHE A 255 3.30 -9.93 -31.78
C PHE A 255 3.03 -8.53 -32.35
N ALA A 256 1.85 -7.97 -32.08
CA ALA A 256 1.65 -6.53 -32.20
C ALA A 256 2.47 -5.81 -31.09
N PRO A 257 2.83 -4.52 -31.25
CA PRO A 257 3.59 -3.78 -30.22
C PRO A 257 2.88 -3.71 -28.86
N GLU A 258 1.55 -3.69 -28.86
CA GLU A 258 0.72 -3.77 -27.65
C GLU A 258 0.66 -5.18 -27.02
N GLN A 259 1.17 -6.18 -27.73
CA GLN A 259 1.21 -7.58 -27.32
C GLN A 259 2.64 -7.96 -26.89
N SER A 260 3.11 -7.42 -25.77
CA SER A 260 4.42 -7.77 -25.20
C SER A 260 4.34 -8.85 -24.12
N LEU A 261 5.37 -9.70 -24.03
CA LEU A 261 5.65 -10.51 -22.84
C LEU A 261 6.04 -9.56 -21.70
N LYS A 262 5.39 -9.75 -20.55
CA LYS A 262 5.65 -8.96 -19.35
C LYS A 262 6.08 -9.85 -18.19
N ILE A 263 7.14 -9.45 -17.51
CA ILE A 263 7.67 -10.14 -16.33
C ILE A 263 7.45 -9.27 -15.10
N TYR A 264 6.79 -9.82 -14.08
CA TYR A 264 6.50 -9.15 -12.82
C TYR A 264 7.10 -9.92 -11.64
N CYS A 265 7.51 -9.20 -10.59
CA CYS A 265 7.93 -9.77 -9.30
C CYS A 265 6.83 -9.70 -8.24
N ASN A 266 5.60 -9.42 -8.67
CA ASN A 266 4.39 -9.43 -7.87
C ASN A 266 3.22 -9.75 -8.81
N ASP A 267 2.05 -10.09 -8.28
CA ASP A 267 0.88 -10.36 -9.10
C ASP A 267 0.55 -9.14 -9.97
N PRO A 268 0.36 -9.30 -11.30
CA PRO A 268 0.03 -8.21 -12.21
C PRO A 268 -1.22 -7.40 -11.79
N LYS A 269 -2.17 -8.03 -11.08
CA LYS A 269 -3.40 -7.39 -10.59
C LYS A 269 -3.17 -6.53 -9.35
N THR A 270 -2.06 -6.72 -8.64
CA THR A 270 -1.74 -5.98 -7.40
C THR A 270 -1.72 -4.47 -7.66
N PHE A 271 -1.18 -4.02 -8.80
CA PHE A 271 -1.11 -2.58 -9.12
C PHE A 271 -2.49 -1.95 -9.25
N GLU A 272 -3.37 -2.53 -10.07
CA GLU A 272 -4.72 -2.02 -10.32
C GLU A 272 -5.57 -2.02 -9.03
N LEU A 273 -5.47 -3.10 -8.25
CA LEU A 273 -6.11 -3.15 -6.95
C LEU A 273 -5.58 -2.05 -6.03
N THR A 274 -4.27 -1.85 -5.96
CA THR A 274 -3.64 -0.80 -5.15
C THR A 274 -4.15 0.58 -5.54
N VAL A 275 -4.28 0.87 -6.84
CA VAL A 275 -4.84 2.12 -7.35
C VAL A 275 -6.27 2.31 -6.84
N THR A 276 -7.12 1.29 -6.97
CA THR A 276 -8.52 1.32 -6.55
C THR A 276 -8.66 1.55 -5.04
N LEU A 277 -7.91 0.79 -4.24
CA LEU A 277 -7.88 0.96 -2.78
C LEU A 277 -7.35 2.33 -2.37
N SER A 278 -6.37 2.86 -3.11
CA SER A 278 -5.82 4.20 -2.87
C SER A 278 -6.87 5.26 -3.13
N GLN A 279 -7.64 5.17 -4.22
CA GLN A 279 -8.74 6.10 -4.52
C GLN A 279 -9.78 6.15 -3.38
N ILE A 280 -10.17 4.99 -2.85
CA ILE A 280 -11.14 4.90 -1.74
C ILE A 280 -10.53 5.48 -0.45
N THR A 281 -9.33 5.02 -0.09
CA THR A 281 -8.68 5.45 1.15
C THR A 281 -8.20 6.90 1.09
N PHE A 282 -8.05 7.52 -0.09
CA PHE A 282 -7.64 8.91 -0.19
C PHE A 282 -8.68 9.87 0.38
N CYS A 283 -9.98 9.54 0.30
CA CYS A 283 -11.06 10.35 0.89
C CYS A 283 -10.90 10.54 2.42
N TYR A 284 -10.28 9.58 3.10
CA TYR A 284 -9.96 9.68 4.53
C TYR A 284 -8.98 10.81 4.86
N LEU A 285 -8.11 11.19 3.93
CA LEU A 285 -7.13 12.28 4.09
C LEU A 285 -7.83 13.59 4.46
N LEU A 286 -8.89 13.94 3.71
CA LEU A 286 -9.70 15.13 3.96
C LEU A 286 -10.14 15.16 5.42
N PHE A 287 -10.78 14.09 5.89
CA PHE A 287 -11.29 14.04 7.25
C PHE A 287 -10.20 14.09 8.30
N MET A 288 -9.06 13.43 8.07
CA MET A 288 -7.97 13.38 9.06
C MET A 288 -7.31 14.73 9.31
N ALA A 289 -7.08 15.52 8.27
CA ALA A 289 -6.52 16.85 8.44
C ALA A 289 -7.51 17.79 9.16
N LEU A 290 -8.81 17.66 8.90
CA LEU A 290 -9.84 18.39 9.63
C LEU A 290 -9.94 17.94 11.10
N VAL A 291 -9.87 16.63 11.37
CA VAL A 291 -9.77 16.07 12.73
C VAL A 291 -8.56 16.61 13.47
N ALA A 292 -7.40 16.71 12.80
CA ALA A 292 -6.20 17.28 13.39
C ALA A 292 -6.37 18.75 13.80
N HIS A 293 -6.99 19.57 12.93
CA HIS A 293 -7.31 20.95 13.23
C HIS A 293 -8.26 21.09 14.43
N LEU A 294 -9.38 20.35 14.42
CA LEU A 294 -10.36 20.36 15.51
C LEU A 294 -9.73 19.88 16.82
N SER A 295 -8.84 18.88 16.75
CA SER A 295 -8.05 18.43 17.90
C SER A 295 -7.17 19.54 18.45
N GLY A 296 -6.51 20.32 17.60
CA GLY A 296 -5.67 21.46 18.01
C GLY A 296 -6.46 22.52 18.78
N VAL A 297 -7.66 22.85 18.30
CA VAL A 297 -8.58 23.79 18.98
C VAL A 297 -9.02 23.25 20.34
N LEU A 298 -9.53 22.02 20.39
CA LEU A 298 -9.98 21.38 21.64
C LEU A 298 -8.85 21.27 22.68
N ASN A 299 -7.65 20.88 22.25
CA ASN A 299 -6.48 20.77 23.13
C ASN A 299 -6.08 22.13 23.71
N THR A 300 -6.16 23.21 22.93
CA THR A 300 -5.89 24.57 23.42
C THR A 300 -6.87 24.98 24.52
N PHE A 301 -8.14 24.59 24.39
CA PHE A 301 -9.16 24.76 25.43
C PHE A 301 -9.11 23.73 26.56
N LYS A 302 -8.02 22.94 26.66
CA LYS A 302 -7.80 21.91 27.69
C LYS A 302 -8.80 20.74 27.63
N ILE A 303 -9.43 20.51 26.47
CA ILE A 303 -10.33 19.38 26.21
C ILE A 303 -9.54 18.27 25.49
N PHE A 304 -8.81 17.47 26.27
CA PHE A 304 -7.89 16.46 25.72
C PHE A 304 -8.53 15.09 25.46
N GLY A 305 -9.67 14.80 26.10
CA GLY A 305 -10.25 13.45 26.13
C GLY A 305 -10.84 12.99 24.79
N ILE A 306 -11.60 13.85 24.13
CA ILE A 306 -12.28 13.50 22.85
C ILE A 306 -11.24 13.29 21.73
N PRO A 307 -10.25 14.18 21.54
CA PRO A 307 -9.17 13.92 20.59
C PRO A 307 -8.41 12.62 20.87
N ALA A 308 -8.11 12.31 22.14
CA ALA A 308 -7.43 11.08 22.52
C ALA A 308 -8.25 9.80 22.25
N ALA A 309 -9.58 9.92 22.19
CA ALA A 309 -10.46 8.81 21.88
C ALA A 309 -10.65 8.59 20.36
N ALA A 310 -10.27 9.54 19.49
CA ALA A 310 -10.48 9.40 18.05
C ALA A 310 -9.86 8.12 17.45
N PRO A 311 -8.62 7.73 17.79
CA PRO A 311 -8.03 6.49 17.30
C PRO A 311 -8.76 5.22 17.74
N ILE A 312 -9.50 5.24 18.86
CA ILE A 312 -10.35 4.11 19.31
C ILE A 312 -11.44 3.85 18.27
N LEU A 313 -12.08 4.92 17.79
CA LEU A 313 -13.17 4.83 16.80
C LEU A 313 -12.68 4.20 15.49
N LEU A 314 -11.48 4.55 15.02
CA LEU A 314 -10.86 3.92 13.85
C LEU A 314 -10.72 2.41 14.06
N ASN A 315 -10.17 1.99 15.19
CA ASN A 315 -9.97 0.57 15.45
C ASN A 315 -11.30 -0.17 15.59
N VAL A 316 -12.31 0.43 16.22
CA VAL A 316 -13.66 -0.16 16.33
C VAL A 316 -14.30 -0.34 14.95
N VAL A 317 -14.22 0.66 14.07
CA VAL A 317 -14.76 0.55 12.70
C VAL A 317 -14.09 -0.56 11.92
N PHE A 318 -12.77 -0.71 12.04
CA PHE A 318 -12.04 -1.82 11.42
C PHE A 318 -12.45 -3.18 11.98
N LEU A 319 -12.54 -3.31 13.31
CA LEU A 319 -12.92 -4.57 13.96
C LEU A 319 -14.35 -4.98 13.59
N ILE A 320 -15.29 -4.02 13.54
CA ILE A 320 -16.66 -4.26 13.07
C ILE A 320 -16.66 -4.64 11.59
N GLY A 321 -15.93 -3.92 10.75
CA GLY A 321 -15.85 -4.21 9.32
C GLY A 321 -15.31 -5.62 9.04
N LEU A 322 -14.27 -6.04 9.76
CA LEU A 322 -13.74 -7.39 9.69
C LEU A 322 -14.74 -8.43 10.21
N ALA A 323 -15.41 -8.18 11.35
CA ALA A 323 -16.41 -9.09 11.88
C ALA A 323 -17.62 -9.27 10.94
N VAL A 324 -18.09 -8.18 10.35
CA VAL A 324 -19.18 -8.20 9.35
C VAL A 324 -18.72 -8.92 8.09
N PHE A 325 -17.51 -8.64 7.59
CA PHE A 325 -16.95 -9.32 6.42
C PHE A 325 -16.93 -10.84 6.62
N VAL A 326 -16.42 -11.29 7.76
CA VAL A 326 -16.33 -12.72 8.12
C VAL A 326 -17.70 -13.38 8.23
N HIS A 327 -18.72 -12.64 8.65
CA HIS A 327 -20.04 -13.20 8.89
C HIS A 327 -20.98 -13.13 7.68
N TRP A 328 -20.81 -12.15 6.79
CA TRP A 328 -21.80 -11.82 5.74
C TRP A 328 -21.26 -11.84 4.31
N MET A 329 -19.94 -11.91 4.10
CA MET A 329 -19.35 -11.58 2.81
C MET A 329 -18.39 -12.67 2.33
N ASP A 330 -18.94 -13.71 1.69
CA ASP A 330 -18.18 -14.75 0.95
C ASP A 330 -17.48 -14.20 -0.32
N SER A 331 -17.42 -12.87 -0.50
CA SER A 331 -17.18 -12.20 -1.80
C SER A 331 -15.70 -12.06 -2.21
N GLY A 332 -14.75 -12.75 -1.56
CA GLY A 332 -13.34 -12.77 -1.99
C GLY A 332 -12.59 -11.42 -2.00
N ALA A 333 -13.12 -10.36 -1.36
CA ALA A 333 -12.57 -8.99 -1.46
C ALA A 333 -12.33 -8.27 -0.11
N PRO A 334 -11.60 -8.86 0.85
CA PRO A 334 -11.38 -8.26 2.18
C PRO A 334 -10.68 -6.88 2.13
N ALA A 335 -9.80 -6.67 1.15
CA ALA A 335 -9.06 -5.41 1.01
C ALA A 335 -9.98 -4.20 0.73
N HIS A 336 -11.05 -4.38 -0.06
CA HIS A 336 -12.00 -3.31 -0.37
C HIS A 336 -12.81 -2.90 0.86
N VAL A 337 -13.24 -3.88 1.67
CA VAL A 337 -13.96 -3.61 2.93
C VAL A 337 -13.08 -2.78 3.86
N LEU A 338 -11.81 -3.17 4.02
CA LEU A 338 -10.87 -2.41 4.84
C LEU A 338 -10.63 -0.99 4.32
N ALA A 339 -10.54 -0.80 3.00
CA ALA A 339 -10.42 0.52 2.41
C ALA A 339 -11.63 1.42 2.73
N TRP A 340 -12.85 0.88 2.69
CA TRP A 340 -14.04 1.62 3.11
C TRP A 340 -14.09 1.87 4.62
N CYS A 341 -13.63 0.93 5.45
CA CYS A 341 -13.49 1.14 6.90
C CYS A 341 -12.60 2.34 7.21
N VAL A 342 -11.50 2.53 6.46
CA VAL A 342 -10.65 3.73 6.57
C VAL A 342 -11.45 4.99 6.30
N ALA A 343 -12.13 5.08 5.15
CA ALA A 343 -12.91 6.26 4.77
C ALA A 343 -14.01 6.59 5.79
N ILE A 344 -14.79 5.58 6.19
CA ILE A 344 -15.88 5.70 7.18
C ILE A 344 -15.33 6.15 8.53
N ALA A 345 -14.23 5.56 8.99
CA ALA A 345 -13.61 5.94 10.26
C ALA A 345 -13.18 7.41 10.28
N GLY A 346 -12.59 7.92 9.20
CA GLY A 346 -12.24 9.34 9.10
C GLY A 346 -13.46 10.24 9.24
N LEU A 347 -14.53 9.94 8.49
CA LEU A 347 -15.78 10.69 8.56
C LEU A 347 -16.37 10.67 9.98
N LEU A 348 -16.42 9.50 10.62
CA LEU A 348 -16.95 9.36 11.98
C LEU A 348 -16.09 10.10 13.02
N GLN A 349 -14.77 10.08 12.88
CA GLN A 349 -13.86 10.87 13.73
C GLN A 349 -14.09 12.37 13.55
N PHE A 350 -14.26 12.81 12.30
CA PHE A 350 -14.58 14.20 12.00
C PHE A 350 -15.90 14.62 12.66
N ILE A 351 -16.97 13.85 12.48
CA ILE A 351 -18.28 14.10 13.11
C ILE A 351 -18.15 14.18 14.63
N MET A 352 -17.39 13.25 15.23
CA MET A 352 -17.16 13.21 16.68
C MET A 352 -16.50 14.49 17.19
N LEU A 353 -15.41 14.94 16.56
CA LEU A 353 -14.68 16.13 17.00
C LEU A 353 -15.40 17.43 16.65
N TYR A 354 -16.08 17.47 15.50
CA TYR A 354 -16.87 18.63 15.10
C TYR A 354 -18.04 18.83 16.08
N GLY A 355 -18.78 17.76 16.37
CA GLY A 355 -19.85 17.79 17.37
C GLY A 355 -19.34 18.15 18.77
N ALA A 356 -18.12 17.74 19.13
CA ALA A 356 -17.48 18.17 20.38
C ALA A 356 -17.17 19.67 20.39
N CYS A 357 -16.71 20.25 19.28
CA CYS A 357 -16.50 21.69 19.17
C CYS A 357 -17.82 22.46 19.34
N CYS A 358 -18.87 22.07 18.62
CA CYS A 358 -20.20 22.67 18.74
C CYS A 358 -20.76 22.59 20.16
N LYS A 359 -20.67 21.43 20.82
CA LYS A 359 -21.14 21.24 22.21
C LYS A 359 -20.41 22.14 23.23
N ASN A 360 -19.20 22.59 22.93
CA ASN A 360 -18.44 23.50 23.79
C ASN A 360 -18.54 24.97 23.33
N GLY A 361 -19.42 25.29 22.38
CA GLY A 361 -19.62 26.64 21.87
C GLY A 361 -18.44 27.15 21.05
N TYR A 362 -17.82 26.28 20.26
CA TYR A 362 -16.76 26.56 19.29
C TYR A 362 -17.29 26.29 17.88
N GLU A 363 -18.29 27.05 17.45
CA GLU A 363 -18.92 26.87 16.14
C GLU A 363 -18.04 27.42 15.02
N TYR A 364 -18.03 26.71 13.91
CA TYR A 364 -17.33 27.10 12.68
C TYR A 364 -18.35 27.68 11.71
N ALA A 365 -18.23 28.97 11.39
CA ALA A 365 -18.97 29.54 10.27
C ALA A 365 -18.19 29.21 8.98
N LEU A 366 -18.81 28.47 8.06
CA LEU A 366 -18.29 28.33 6.70
C LEU A 366 -18.30 29.72 6.04
N ARG A 367 -17.16 30.42 6.05
CA ARG A 367 -16.99 31.71 5.39
C ARG A 367 -16.20 31.51 4.11
N ALA A 368 -16.73 32.01 3.00
CA ALA A 368 -16.00 32.04 1.74
C ALA A 368 -14.76 32.92 1.91
N ALA A 369 -13.61 32.49 1.39
CA ALA A 369 -12.32 33.17 1.48
C ALA A 369 -12.27 34.56 0.78
N ALA A 370 -13.42 35.11 0.37
CA ALA A 370 -13.54 36.38 -0.34
C ALA A 370 -13.57 37.61 0.58
N ASP A 371 -13.57 37.43 1.91
CA ASP A 371 -13.78 38.52 2.88
C ASP A 371 -12.48 39.18 3.39
N GLU A 372 -11.31 38.76 2.90
CA GLU A 372 -10.01 39.31 3.32
C GLU A 372 -9.48 40.44 2.41
N ARG A 373 -10.34 41.08 1.60
CA ARG A 373 -10.01 42.31 0.84
C ARG A 373 -10.79 43.53 1.33
N GLY A 374 -10.79 43.76 2.65
CA GLY A 374 -11.33 44.96 3.29
C GLY A 374 -10.22 45.90 3.74
#